data_AF-A0A5H2YHT8-F1
#
_entry.id   AF-A0A5H2YHT8-F1
#
_cell.length_a   1.000
_cell.length_b   1.000
_cell.length_c   1.000
_cell.angle_alpha   90.00
_cell.angle_beta   90.00
_cell.angle_gamma   90.00
#
_symmetry.space_group_name_H-M   'P 1'
#
loop_
_entity.id
_entity.type
_entity.pdbx_description
1 polymer ?
#
loop_
_entity_poly.entity_id
_entity_poly.type
_entity_poly.pdbx_seq_one_letter_code
_entity_poly.pdbx_strand_id
1 'polypeptide(L)'
;MSVAIEQIKPGAVFRFKTASRRVTGVNAGNVTWEYADGQKRGGRRSGTQWIHYFKSDAIEQIPDPAAAVESRKLLSGREVPSLAESIAVTLNTHCPAKWAVVDLETGELWGHDGAQFKHLSSPEAAEVAAVAKQAANK
;
A
#
# COMPACT_ATOMS: atom_id res chain seq x y z
N MET A 1 -19.66 -16.32 3.67
CA MET A 1 -19.56 -15.32 4.76
C MET A 1 -20.19 -14.04 4.25
N SER A 2 -21.19 -13.49 4.93
CA SER A 2 -21.82 -12.22 4.54
C SER A 2 -21.02 -11.05 5.11
N VAL A 3 -20.76 -10.02 4.30
CA VAL A 3 -20.16 -8.75 4.74
C VAL A 3 -20.97 -8.15 5.90
N ALA A 4 -20.31 -7.65 6.93
CA ALA A 4 -20.99 -7.01 8.07
C ALA A 4 -21.46 -5.59 7.70
N ILE A 5 -22.57 -5.12 8.26
CA ILE A 5 -23.14 -3.80 7.88
C ILE A 5 -22.16 -2.68 8.26
N GLU A 6 -21.45 -2.86 9.36
CA GLU A 6 -20.45 -1.95 9.93
C GLU A 6 -19.24 -1.75 9.00
N GLN A 7 -19.00 -2.68 8.07
CA GLN A 7 -17.93 -2.57 7.07
C GLN A 7 -18.33 -1.64 5.92
N ILE A 8 -19.63 -1.45 5.67
CA ILE A 8 -20.15 -0.67 4.55
C ILE A 8 -20.11 0.82 4.91
N LYS A 9 -18.97 1.46 4.62
CA LYS A 9 -18.72 2.88 4.85
C LYS A 9 -18.03 3.53 3.65
N PRO A 10 -18.15 4.86 3.45
CA PRO A 10 -17.44 5.55 2.38
C PRO A 10 -15.94 5.20 2.33
N GLY A 11 -15.42 4.94 1.13
CA GLY A 11 -14.06 4.49 0.87
C GLY A 11 -13.86 2.97 0.91
N ALA A 12 -14.75 2.19 1.52
CA ALA A 12 -14.62 0.74 1.54
C ALA A 12 -14.87 0.13 0.15
N VAL A 13 -14.05 -0.83 -0.25
CA VAL A 13 -14.17 -1.55 -1.52
C VAL A 13 -14.56 -3.00 -1.27
N PHE A 14 -15.52 -3.48 -2.05
CA PHE A 14 -16.02 -4.85 -1.95
C PHE A 14 -15.94 -5.56 -3.29
N ARG A 15 -15.59 -6.83 -3.25
CA ARG A 15 -15.62 -7.71 -4.42
C ARG A 15 -17.04 -8.21 -4.66
N PHE A 16 -17.52 -8.07 -5.89
CA PHE A 16 -18.76 -8.71 -6.38
C PHE A 16 -18.42 -9.70 -7.49
N LYS A 17 -19.40 -10.52 -7.91
CA LYS A 17 -19.23 -11.48 -9.01
C LYS A 17 -18.78 -10.85 -10.33
N THR A 18 -19.14 -9.59 -10.57
CA THR A 18 -18.92 -8.92 -11.86
C THR A 18 -17.79 -7.90 -11.82
N ALA A 19 -17.66 -7.13 -10.73
CA ALA A 19 -16.62 -6.12 -10.57
C ALA A 19 -16.51 -5.67 -9.11
N SER A 20 -15.36 -5.13 -8.74
CA SER A 20 -15.17 -4.47 -7.45
C SER A 20 -15.88 -3.12 -7.43
N ARG A 21 -16.54 -2.79 -6.31
CA ARG A 21 -17.25 -1.52 -6.12
C ARG A 21 -16.75 -0.81 -4.87
N ARG A 22 -16.50 0.49 -5.00
CA ARG A 22 -16.16 1.40 -3.89
C ARG A 22 -17.42 2.09 -3.40
N VAL A 23 -17.64 2.10 -2.10
CA VAL A 23 -18.72 2.86 -1.47
C VAL A 23 -18.33 4.34 -1.49
N THR A 24 -19.18 5.18 -2.07
CA THR A 24 -18.99 6.65 -2.09
C THR A 24 -19.90 7.37 -1.11
N GLY A 25 -20.99 6.73 -0.67
CA GLY A 25 -21.90 7.29 0.31
C GLY A 25 -22.84 6.23 0.89
N VAL A 26 -23.31 6.46 2.11
CA VAL A 26 -24.35 5.65 2.76
C VAL A 26 -25.40 6.59 3.34
N ASN A 27 -26.62 6.56 2.81
CA ASN A 27 -27.70 7.45 3.21
C ASN A 27 -29.04 6.71 3.23
N ALA A 28 -29.82 6.89 4.30
CA ALA A 28 -31.20 6.40 4.42
C ALA A 28 -31.39 4.93 3.97
N GLY A 29 -30.46 4.04 4.37
CA GLY A 29 -30.49 2.61 4.02
C GLY A 29 -30.06 2.28 2.59
N ASN A 30 -29.55 3.25 1.83
CA ASN A 30 -28.96 3.06 0.51
C ASN A 30 -27.45 3.27 0.53
N VAL A 31 -26.77 2.53 -0.32
CA VAL A 31 -25.34 2.61 -0.59
C VAL A 31 -25.16 3.19 -1.99
N THR A 32 -24.53 4.36 -2.08
CA THR A 32 -24.02 4.89 -3.34
C THR A 32 -22.61 4.34 -3.55
N TRP A 33 -22.33 3.89 -4.76
CA TRP A 33 -21.09 3.23 -5.10
C TRP A 33 -20.61 3.58 -6.50
N GLU A 34 -19.32 3.35 -6.75
CA GLU A 34 -18.69 3.42 -8.07
C GLU A 34 -17.87 2.15 -8.35
N TYR A 35 -17.59 1.86 -9.62
CA TYR A 35 -16.63 0.80 -9.94
C TYR A 35 -15.24 1.21 -9.48
N ALA A 36 -14.60 0.34 -8.69
CA ALA A 36 -13.33 0.67 -8.04
C ALA A 36 -12.17 0.86 -9.04
N ASP A 37 -12.30 0.37 -10.28
CA ASP A 37 -11.34 0.56 -11.37
C ASP A 37 -11.65 1.78 -12.27
N GLY A 38 -12.70 2.54 -11.96
CA GLY A 38 -13.14 3.70 -12.76
C GLY A 38 -13.74 3.36 -14.13
N GLN A 39 -13.85 2.08 -14.50
CA GLN A 39 -14.31 1.65 -15.82
C GLN A 39 -15.84 1.69 -15.92
N LYS A 40 -16.35 2.08 -17.10
CA LYS A 40 -17.78 2.04 -17.39
C LYS A 40 -18.22 0.60 -17.67
N ARG A 41 -19.34 0.19 -17.11
CA ARG A 41 -20.01 -1.08 -17.45
C ARG A 41 -21.48 -0.80 -17.67
N GLY A 42 -22.04 -1.28 -18.79
CA GLY A 42 -23.40 -0.95 -19.19
C GLY A 42 -23.68 0.57 -19.26
N GLY A 43 -22.67 1.36 -19.66
CA GLY A 43 -22.75 2.82 -19.75
C GLY A 43 -22.67 3.57 -18.41
N ARG A 44 -22.64 2.89 -17.27
CA ARG A 44 -22.60 3.49 -15.92
C ARG A 44 -21.22 3.33 -15.29
N ARG A 45 -20.77 4.34 -14.52
CA ARG A 45 -19.58 4.26 -13.65
C ARG A 45 -19.94 4.01 -12.19
N SER A 46 -21.18 4.30 -11.83
CA SER A 46 -21.68 4.33 -10.46
C SER A 46 -23.15 3.95 -10.40
N GLY A 47 -23.64 3.73 -9.19
CA GLY A 47 -25.03 3.44 -8.92
C GLY A 47 -25.38 3.60 -7.45
N THR A 48 -26.66 3.39 -7.16
CA THR A 48 -27.21 3.33 -5.81
C THR A 48 -27.91 2.00 -5.63
N GLN A 49 -27.72 1.35 -4.49
CA GLN A 49 -28.34 0.07 -4.16
C GLN A 49 -28.77 0.05 -2.69
N TRP A 50 -29.88 -0.60 -2.38
CA TRP A 50 -30.31 -0.77 -0.99
C TRP A 50 -29.28 -1.59 -0.20
N ILE A 51 -28.98 -1.18 1.04
CA ILE A 51 -27.86 -1.72 1.83
C ILE A 51 -27.98 -3.23 2.07
N HIS A 52 -29.22 -3.72 2.21
CA HIS A 52 -29.48 -5.15 2.39
C HIS A 52 -29.05 -5.96 1.15
N TYR A 53 -29.35 -5.47 -0.06
CA TYR A 53 -28.93 -6.13 -1.30
C TYR A 53 -27.43 -5.98 -1.53
N PHE A 54 -26.87 -4.81 -1.25
CA PHE A 54 -25.43 -4.60 -1.36
C PHE A 54 -24.66 -5.59 -0.47
N LYS A 55 -25.09 -5.76 0.79
CA LYS A 55 -24.54 -6.74 1.73
C LYS A 55 -24.67 -8.18 1.23
N SER A 56 -25.84 -8.54 0.70
CA SER A 56 -26.10 -9.90 0.23
C SER A 56 -25.27 -10.26 -1.02
N ASP A 57 -25.01 -9.27 -1.89
CA ASP A 57 -24.28 -9.46 -3.14
C ASP A 57 -22.75 -9.35 -2.96
N ALA A 58 -22.30 -8.62 -1.94
CA ALA A 58 -20.89 -8.42 -1.64
C ALA A 58 -20.26 -9.71 -1.11
N ILE A 59 -19.13 -10.11 -1.71
CA ILE A 59 -18.44 -11.36 -1.38
C ILE A 59 -17.50 -11.14 -0.19
N GLU A 60 -16.64 -10.13 -0.28
CA GLU A 60 -15.69 -9.75 0.78
C GLU A 60 -15.26 -8.29 0.60
N GLN A 61 -14.78 -7.68 1.69
CA GLN A 61 -14.07 -6.41 1.61
C GLN A 61 -12.66 -6.67 1.06
N ILE A 62 -12.22 -5.83 0.12
CA ILE A 62 -10.88 -5.88 -0.46
C ILE A 62 -10.19 -4.52 -0.32
N PRO A 63 -8.85 -4.46 -0.42
CA PRO A 63 -8.15 -3.19 -0.58
C PRO A 63 -8.66 -2.45 -1.80
N ASP A 64 -8.72 -1.12 -1.69
CA ASP A 64 -9.15 -0.27 -2.78
C ASP A 64 -8.09 -0.25 -3.90
N PRO A 65 -8.39 -0.76 -5.11
CA PRO A 65 -7.43 -0.82 -6.21
C PRO A 65 -7.09 0.56 -6.79
N ALA A 66 -7.93 1.57 -6.55
CA ALA A 66 -7.72 2.94 -7.00
C ALA A 66 -7.68 3.93 -5.83
N ALA A 67 -7.61 3.47 -4.58
CA ALA A 67 -7.06 4.34 -3.55
C ALA A 67 -5.70 4.71 -4.10
N ALA A 68 -5.47 6.01 -4.28
CA ALA A 68 -4.19 6.51 -4.77
C ALA A 68 -3.14 5.84 -3.90
N VAL A 69 -2.50 4.84 -4.47
CA VAL A 69 -1.29 4.30 -3.92
C VAL A 69 -0.34 5.45 -4.17
N GLU A 70 -0.19 6.34 -3.17
CA GLU A 70 0.71 7.48 -3.27
C GLU A 70 2.03 6.94 -3.81
N SER A 71 2.40 7.32 -5.03
CA SER A 71 3.63 6.83 -5.62
C SER A 71 4.76 7.71 -5.13
N ARG A 72 5.87 7.08 -4.76
CA ARG A 72 7.09 7.80 -4.43
C ARG A 72 8.09 7.63 -5.55
N LYS A 73 8.72 8.75 -5.93
CA LYS A 73 9.77 8.76 -6.95
C LYS A 73 11.11 8.50 -6.29
N LEU A 74 11.77 7.41 -6.68
CA LEU A 74 13.11 7.09 -6.22
C LEU A 74 14.15 7.97 -6.93
N LEU A 75 15.36 8.06 -6.36
CA LEU A 75 16.48 8.76 -7.01
C LEU A 75 16.86 8.15 -8.37
N SER A 76 16.56 6.86 -8.61
CA SER A 76 16.74 6.23 -9.92
C SER A 76 15.73 6.69 -10.98
N GLY A 77 14.73 7.49 -10.60
CA GLY A 77 13.62 7.90 -11.44
C GLY A 77 12.48 6.88 -11.51
N ARG A 78 12.65 5.68 -10.94
CA ARG A 78 11.58 4.68 -10.82
C ARG A 78 10.53 5.14 -9.80
N GLU A 79 9.26 4.92 -10.11
CA GLU A 79 8.17 5.12 -9.16
C GLU A 79 7.83 3.82 -8.42
N VAL A 80 7.56 3.93 -7.11
CA VAL A 80 7.15 2.80 -6.28
C VAL A 80 5.83 3.10 -5.56
N PRO A 81 4.96 2.09 -5.40
CA PRO A 81 3.70 2.22 -4.69
C PRO A 81 3.90 2.37 -3.17
N SER A 82 3.26 3.36 -2.53
CA SER A 82 3.09 3.39 -1.07
C SER A 82 1.95 2.48 -0.62
N LEU A 83 2.20 1.67 0.41
CA LEU A 83 1.15 0.90 1.06
C LEU A 83 0.28 1.82 1.93
N ALA A 84 -1.02 1.52 2.00
CA ALA A 84 -1.97 2.29 2.80
C ALA A 84 -1.74 2.14 4.32
N GLU A 85 -1.13 1.03 4.74
CA GLU A 85 -0.80 0.74 6.14
C GLU A 85 0.70 0.51 6.29
N SER A 86 1.24 0.91 7.45
CA SER A 86 2.63 0.65 7.80
C SER A 86 2.87 -0.85 7.98
N ILE A 87 3.92 -1.38 7.36
CA ILE A 87 4.36 -2.75 7.54
C ILE A 87 5.69 -2.81 8.30
N ALA A 88 5.88 -3.85 9.11
CA ALA A 88 7.14 -4.10 9.77
C ALA A 88 8.04 -4.97 8.86
N VAL A 89 9.26 -4.50 8.60
CA VAL A 89 10.32 -5.27 7.94
C VAL A 89 11.33 -5.69 9.01
N THR A 90 11.49 -6.99 9.24
CA THR A 90 12.34 -7.52 10.34
C THR A 90 13.59 -8.20 9.77
N LEU A 91 14.76 -7.87 10.31
CA LEU A 91 16.03 -8.53 10.03
C LEU A 91 16.61 -9.14 11.31
N ASN A 92 16.71 -10.47 11.36
CA ASN A 92 17.30 -11.19 12.50
C ASN A 92 18.79 -11.44 12.24
N THR A 93 19.67 -10.93 13.11
CA THR A 93 21.13 -11.04 12.94
C THR A 93 21.84 -10.99 14.29
N HIS A 94 22.95 -11.72 14.41
CA HIS A 94 23.87 -11.62 15.55
C HIS A 94 24.85 -10.46 15.43
N CYS A 95 25.04 -9.92 14.22
CA CYS A 95 25.95 -8.82 13.94
C CYS A 95 25.14 -7.70 13.25
N PRO A 96 24.50 -6.79 13.99
CA PRO A 96 23.68 -5.73 13.40
C PRO A 96 24.51 -4.73 12.60
N ALA A 97 25.72 -4.39 13.09
CA ALA A 97 26.61 -3.42 12.45
C ALA A 97 27.12 -3.81 11.05
N LYS A 98 26.96 -5.08 10.63
CA LYS A 98 27.35 -5.51 9.27
C LYS A 98 26.34 -5.10 8.20
N TRP A 99 25.16 -4.64 8.60
CA TRP A 99 24.08 -4.30 7.70
C TRP A 99 23.89 -2.80 7.64
N ALA A 100 23.60 -2.31 6.44
CA ALA A 100 23.16 -0.95 6.18
C ALA A 100 21.84 -0.98 5.42
N VAL A 101 21.02 0.03 5.67
CA VAL A 101 19.76 0.30 4.96
C VAL A 101 19.94 1.58 4.16
N VAL A 102 19.53 1.55 2.90
CA VAL A 102 19.56 2.70 2.02
C VAL A 102 18.13 3.11 1.74
N ASP A 103 17.78 4.36 2.05
CA ASP A 103 16.55 4.94 1.54
C ASP A 103 16.78 5.34 0.07
N LEU A 104 16.08 4.66 -0.84
CA LEU A 104 16.21 4.89 -2.28
C LEU A 104 15.48 6.16 -2.75
N GLU A 105 14.64 6.77 -1.92
CA GLU A 105 13.97 8.05 -2.19
C GLU A 105 14.90 9.24 -1.91
N THR A 106 15.62 9.21 -0.79
CA THR A 106 16.45 10.33 -0.32
C THR A 106 17.95 10.11 -0.52
N GLY A 107 18.38 8.85 -0.62
CA GLY A 107 19.80 8.45 -0.65
C GLY A 107 20.43 8.35 0.74
N GLU A 108 19.65 8.50 1.82
CA GLU A 108 20.17 8.38 3.17
C GLU A 108 20.62 6.96 3.50
N LEU A 109 21.73 6.89 4.23
CA LEU A 109 22.35 5.64 4.67
C LEU A 109 22.22 5.50 6.18
N TRP A 110 21.61 4.39 6.57
CA TRP A 110 21.32 4.04 7.96
C TRP A 110 22.02 2.74 8.32
N GLY A 111 22.51 2.66 9.55
CA GLY A 111 23.03 1.43 10.14
C GLY A 111 22.30 1.10 11.44
N HIS A 112 22.66 -0.04 12.03
CA HIS A 112 22.13 -0.46 13.31
C HIS A 112 23.28 -0.92 14.21
N ASP A 113 23.42 -0.34 15.41
CA ASP A 113 24.50 -0.69 16.35
C ASP A 113 24.14 -1.88 17.27
N GLY A 114 22.88 -2.30 17.24
CA GLY A 114 22.33 -3.38 18.07
C GLY A 114 21.35 -2.89 19.13
N ALA A 115 21.32 -1.58 19.38
CA ALA A 115 20.32 -0.94 20.22
C ALA A 115 19.36 -0.07 19.40
N GLN A 116 19.86 0.66 18.40
CA GLN A 116 19.06 1.60 17.62
C GLN A 116 19.55 1.76 16.18
N PHE A 117 18.66 2.31 15.35
CA PHE A 117 19.06 2.86 14.05
C PHE A 117 19.82 4.17 14.24
N LYS A 118 20.87 4.34 13.43
CA LYS A 118 21.66 5.58 13.36
C LYS A 118 21.96 5.94 11.91
N HIS A 119 22.09 7.23 11.63
CA HIS A 119 22.74 7.65 10.39
C HIS A 119 24.19 7.19 10.37
N LEU A 120 24.65 6.77 9.20
CA LEU A 120 26.05 6.44 9.00
C LEU A 120 26.91 7.71 8.93
N SER A 121 28.07 7.66 9.57
CA SER A 121 29.12 8.67 9.39
C SER A 121 29.67 8.64 7.96
N SER A 122 30.34 9.71 7.52
CA SER A 122 30.94 9.76 6.17
C SER A 122 31.87 8.57 5.85
N PRO A 123 32.74 8.11 6.78
CA PRO A 123 33.55 6.91 6.55
C PRO A 123 32.72 5.62 6.38
N GLU A 124 31.73 5.40 7.24
CA GLU A 124 30.83 4.23 7.15
C GLU A 124 30.02 4.24 5.84
N ALA A 125 29.52 5.40 5.45
CA ALA A 125 28.79 5.57 4.19
C ALA A 125 29.67 5.27 2.95
N ALA A 126 30.94 5.69 2.98
CA ALA A 126 31.89 5.42 1.92
C ALA A 126 32.19 3.91 1.78
N GLU A 127 32.30 3.20 2.90
CA GLU A 127 32.45 1.73 2.91
C GLU A 127 31.24 1.05 2.26
N VAL A 128 30.02 1.41 2.66
CA VAL A 128 28.79 0.85 2.09
C VAL A 128 28.72 1.08 0.58
N ALA A 129 29.05 2.29 0.11
CA ALA A 129 29.07 2.60 -1.32
C ALA A 129 30.08 1.74 -2.09
N ALA A 130 31.27 1.51 -1.52
CA ALA A 130 32.29 0.66 -2.13
C ALA A 130 31.82 -0.81 -2.24
N VAL A 131 31.23 -1.34 -1.17
CA VAL A 131 30.68 -2.71 -1.14
C VAL A 131 29.51 -2.86 -2.13
N ALA A 132 28.59 -1.90 -2.18
CA ALA A 132 27.47 -1.91 -3.12
C ALA A 132 27.93 -1.91 -4.57
N LYS A 133 28.95 -1.08 -4.91
CA LYS A 133 29.55 -1.05 -6.25
C LYS A 133 30.21 -2.39 -6.60
N GLN A 134 30.91 -3.00 -5.65
CA GLN A 134 31.53 -4.32 -5.87
C GLN A 134 30.46 -5.40 -6.06
N ALA A 135 29.37 -5.37 -5.29
CA ALA A 135 28.27 -6.32 -5.41
C ALA A 135 27.54 -6.23 -6.76
N ALA A 136 27.39 -5.04 -7.33
CA ALA A 136 26.77 -4.85 -8.65
C ALA A 136 27.59 -5.44 -9.81
N ASN A 137 28.88 -5.71 -9.59
CA ASN A 137 29.79 -6.27 -10.59
C ASN A 137 30.06 -7.78 -10.40
N LYS A 138 29.39 -8.43 -9.44
CA LYS A 138 29.45 -9.88 -9.23
C LYS A 138 28.34 -10.57 -10.02
#